data_AF-A0A9W4SZM4-F1
#
_entry.id   AF-A0A9W4SZM4-F1
#
_cell.length_a   1.000
_cell.length_b   1.000
_cell.length_c   1.000
_cell.angle_alpha   90.00
_cell.angle_beta   90.00
_cell.angle_gamma   90.00
#
_symmetry.space_group_name_H-M   'P 1'
#
loop_
_entity.id
_entity.type
_entity.pdbx_description
1 polymer ?
#
loop_
_entity_poly.entity_id
_entity_poly.type
_entity_poly.pdbx_seq_one_letter_code
_entity_poly.pdbx_strand_id
1 'polypeptide(L)'
;MPRIIVVKISPQSQGRGEEYKEKSAFFIVLVKAIVKDIKKFLVEFMSFILKPGKNSAWRKHVLNNLVVDAILYEKVETSLPTARSLTKLLAKLITWAKKAEKEKENKELKQHLYRLALRYLVNKKKMEVKQKNRPEKTKVLDKLFKELGKKYQDRPGGYSRIVKLGLRNGDSSLRVIFALC
;
A
#
# COMPACT_ATOMS: atom_id res chain seq x y z
N MET A 1 41.94 -46.86 0.60
CA MET A 1 40.63 -47.53 0.48
C MET A 1 39.85 -47.29 1.77
N PRO A 2 38.69 -46.60 1.75
CA PRO A 2 37.91 -46.39 2.97
C PRO A 2 36.92 -47.55 3.22
N ARG A 3 36.88 -48.04 4.47
CA ARG A 3 35.98 -49.10 4.98
C ARG A 3 34.58 -48.53 5.24
N ILE A 4 33.55 -49.18 4.70
CA ILE A 4 32.13 -48.89 4.99
C ILE A 4 31.72 -49.64 6.25
N ILE A 5 31.26 -48.92 7.27
CA ILE A 5 30.67 -49.49 8.50
C ILE A 5 29.16 -49.59 8.28
N VAL A 6 28.62 -50.81 8.28
CA VAL A 6 27.18 -51.09 8.21
C VAL A 6 26.63 -51.12 9.64
N VAL A 7 25.87 -50.09 10.04
CA VAL A 7 25.15 -50.07 11.31
C VAL A 7 23.79 -50.73 11.13
N LYS A 8 23.57 -51.84 11.84
CA LYS A 8 22.33 -52.61 11.89
C LYS A 8 21.33 -51.88 12.79
N ILE A 9 20.18 -51.46 12.26
CA ILE A 9 19.09 -50.85 13.05
C ILE A 9 18.00 -51.89 13.24
N SER A 10 17.70 -52.25 14.49
CA SER A 10 16.56 -53.09 14.87
C SER A 10 15.27 -52.26 14.93
N PRO A 11 14.11 -52.77 14.49
CA PRO A 11 12.87 -52.00 14.51
C PRO A 11 12.10 -52.22 15.81
N GLN A 12 11.86 -51.15 16.58
CA GLN A 12 10.77 -51.14 17.55
C GLN A 12 9.54 -50.49 16.93
N SER A 13 8.50 -51.30 16.73
CA SER A 13 7.20 -50.92 16.23
C SER A 13 6.17 -51.11 17.34
N GLN A 14 5.58 -50.02 17.85
CA GLN A 14 4.16 -49.88 18.23
C GLN A 14 3.97 -48.56 18.98
N GLY A 15 2.97 -47.76 18.58
CA GLY A 15 2.59 -46.52 19.27
C GLY A 15 2.33 -45.29 18.39
N ARG A 16 2.52 -45.37 17.06
CA ARG A 16 2.45 -44.19 16.19
C ARG A 16 1.05 -43.78 15.71
N GLY A 17 0.01 -44.62 15.85
CA GLY A 17 -1.29 -44.40 15.19
C GLY A 17 -2.18 -43.28 15.76
N GLU A 18 -2.23 -43.11 17.09
CA GLU A 18 -3.09 -42.12 17.76
C GLU A 18 -2.49 -40.72 17.72
N GLU A 19 -1.16 -40.62 17.83
CA GLU A 19 -0.41 -39.37 17.76
C GLU A 19 -0.59 -38.66 16.40
N TYR A 20 -0.77 -39.42 15.31
CA TYR A 20 -1.04 -38.85 13.99
C TYR A 20 -2.46 -38.28 13.84
N LYS A 21 -3.48 -38.79 14.57
CA LYS A 21 -4.85 -38.23 14.55
C LYS A 21 -4.94 -36.91 15.29
N GLU A 22 -4.25 -36.78 16.43
CA GLU A 22 -4.21 -35.52 17.18
C GLU A 22 -3.39 -34.45 16.47
N LYS A 23 -2.22 -34.81 15.92
CA LYS A 23 -1.39 -33.90 15.12
C LYS A 23 -2.09 -33.42 13.85
N SER A 24 -2.89 -34.28 13.20
CA SER A 24 -3.68 -33.88 12.02
C SER A 24 -4.90 -33.03 12.39
N ALA A 25 -5.56 -33.27 13.52
CA ALA A 25 -6.61 -32.38 14.03
C ALA A 25 -6.05 -30.98 14.36
N PHE A 26 -4.88 -30.91 15.01
CA PHE A 26 -4.19 -29.66 15.31
C PHE A 26 -3.76 -28.92 14.04
N PHE A 27 -3.25 -29.65 13.05
CA PHE A 27 -2.89 -29.10 11.73
C PHE A 27 -4.12 -28.57 10.98
N ILE A 28 -5.27 -29.27 11.03
CA ILE A 28 -6.52 -28.81 10.43
C ILE A 28 -7.04 -27.56 11.12
N VAL A 29 -6.96 -27.47 12.45
CA VAL A 29 -7.35 -26.27 13.20
C VAL A 29 -6.44 -25.09 12.87
N LEU A 30 -5.13 -25.33 12.78
CA LEU A 30 -4.13 -24.33 12.39
C LEU A 30 -4.37 -23.83 10.95
N VAL A 31 -4.58 -24.75 10.00
CA VAL A 31 -4.87 -24.40 8.60
C VAL A 31 -6.22 -23.68 8.49
N LYS A 32 -7.25 -24.10 9.23
CA LYS A 32 -8.54 -23.39 9.28
C LYS A 32 -8.40 -21.99 9.87
N ALA A 33 -7.57 -21.80 10.91
CA ALA A 33 -7.28 -20.49 11.48
C ALA A 33 -6.55 -19.59 10.47
N ILE A 34 -5.49 -20.11 9.82
CA ILE A 34 -4.74 -19.41 8.77
C ILE A 34 -5.66 -19.03 7.60
N VAL A 35 -6.49 -19.95 7.11
CA VAL A 35 -7.44 -19.69 6.00
C VAL A 35 -8.52 -18.69 6.42
N LYS A 36 -8.98 -18.73 7.68
CA LYS A 36 -9.96 -17.76 8.22
C LYS A 36 -9.34 -16.37 8.33
N ASP A 37 -8.10 -16.26 8.77
CA ASP A 37 -7.35 -15.00 8.83
C ASP A 37 -7.04 -14.45 7.44
N ILE A 38 -6.69 -15.32 6.49
CA ILE A 38 -6.50 -14.94 5.08
C ILE A 38 -7.83 -14.46 4.48
N LYS A 39 -8.95 -15.16 4.72
CA LYS A 39 -10.29 -14.72 4.28
C LYS A 39 -10.66 -13.37 4.90
N LYS A 40 -10.41 -13.18 6.20
CA LYS A 40 -10.68 -11.92 6.89
C LYS A 40 -9.82 -10.77 6.33
N PHE A 41 -8.54 -11.04 6.08
CA PHE A 41 -7.62 -10.11 5.44
C PHE A 41 -8.05 -9.73 4.02
N LEU A 42 -8.46 -10.72 3.22
CA LEU A 42 -8.98 -10.51 1.87
C LEU A 42 -10.29 -9.73 1.87
N VAL A 43 -11.24 -10.04 2.75
CA VAL A 43 -12.51 -9.31 2.88
C VAL A 43 -12.26 -7.85 3.28
N GLU A 44 -11.38 -7.59 4.24
CA GLU A 44 -10.98 -6.22 4.61
C GLU A 44 -10.29 -5.48 3.46
N PHE A 45 -9.36 -6.15 2.76
CA PHE A 45 -8.60 -5.59 1.64
C PHE A 45 -9.50 -5.31 0.42
N MET A 46 -10.45 -6.20 0.14
CA MET A 46 -11.35 -6.14 -1.01
C MET A 46 -12.54 -5.20 -0.79
N SER A 47 -12.85 -4.80 0.45
CA SER A 47 -14.01 -3.96 0.76
C SER A 47 -14.07 -2.63 -0.03
N PHE A 48 -12.93 -2.02 -0.35
CA PHE A 48 -12.89 -0.82 -1.20
C PHE A 48 -12.95 -1.16 -2.69
N ILE A 49 -12.26 -2.22 -3.11
CA ILE A 49 -12.16 -2.65 -4.51
C ILE A 49 -13.49 -3.23 -5.01
N LEU A 50 -14.26 -3.90 -4.16
CA LEU A 50 -15.54 -4.56 -4.48
C LEU A 50 -16.73 -3.91 -3.76
N LYS A 51 -16.67 -2.60 -3.45
CA LYS A 51 -17.80 -1.91 -2.82
C LYS A 51 -19.04 -1.95 -3.73
N PRO A 52 -20.19 -2.48 -3.27
CA PRO A 52 -21.41 -2.57 -4.09
C PRO A 52 -21.91 -1.18 -4.49
N GLY A 53 -22.49 -1.08 -5.69
CA GLY A 53 -23.03 0.19 -6.23
C GLY A 53 -21.97 1.22 -6.65
N LYS A 54 -20.68 0.89 -6.66
CA LYS A 54 -19.60 1.78 -7.14
C LYS A 54 -18.93 1.20 -8.39
N ASN A 55 -18.75 2.04 -9.41
CA ASN A 55 -18.06 1.68 -10.64
C ASN A 55 -16.54 1.93 -10.56
N SER A 56 -15.78 1.40 -11.53
CA SER A 56 -14.32 1.55 -11.60
C SER A 56 -13.89 3.02 -11.76
N ALA A 57 -14.65 3.82 -12.52
CA ALA A 57 -14.41 5.25 -12.70
C ALA A 57 -14.47 6.00 -11.36
N TRP A 58 -15.50 5.78 -10.55
CA TRP A 58 -15.63 6.38 -9.22
C TRP A 58 -14.46 6.04 -8.32
N ARG A 59 -14.02 4.76 -8.29
CA ARG A 59 -12.87 4.34 -7.48
C ARG A 59 -11.59 5.05 -7.92
N LYS A 60 -11.37 5.14 -9.24
CA LYS A 60 -10.23 5.87 -9.81
C LYS A 60 -10.26 7.35 -9.41
N HIS A 61 -11.42 7.99 -9.46
CA HIS A 61 -11.57 9.38 -9.05
C HIS A 61 -11.30 9.59 -7.56
N VAL A 62 -11.84 8.73 -6.69
CA VAL A 62 -11.59 8.82 -5.24
C VAL A 62 -10.11 8.67 -4.92
N LEU A 63 -9.44 7.67 -5.52
CA LEU A 63 -8.01 7.46 -5.29
C LEU A 63 -7.16 8.61 -5.84
N ASN A 64 -7.46 9.11 -7.04
CA ASN A 64 -6.74 10.24 -7.63
C ASN A 64 -6.88 11.50 -6.76
N ASN A 65 -8.08 11.78 -6.26
CA ASN A 65 -8.31 12.93 -5.38
C ASN A 65 -7.53 12.78 -4.05
N LEU A 66 -7.56 11.59 -3.44
CA LEU A 66 -6.83 11.34 -2.19
C LEU A 66 -5.31 11.40 -2.37
N VAL A 67 -4.79 10.97 -3.52
CA VAL A 67 -3.37 11.14 -3.87
C VAL A 67 -2.99 12.61 -3.93
N VAL A 68 -3.83 13.42 -4.60
CA VAL A 68 -3.60 14.87 -4.69
C VAL A 68 -3.53 15.47 -3.29
N ASP A 69 -4.48 15.11 -2.43
CA ASP A 69 -4.51 15.58 -1.04
C ASP A 69 -3.29 15.09 -0.23
N ALA A 70 -2.88 13.84 -0.42
CA ALA A 70 -1.70 13.29 0.25
C ALA A 70 -0.39 13.98 -0.18
N ILE A 71 -0.26 14.37 -1.45
CA ILE A 71 0.91 15.12 -1.92
C ILE A 71 0.89 16.55 -1.36
N LEU A 72 -0.27 17.21 -1.36
CA LEU A 72 -0.40 18.59 -0.91
C LEU A 72 -0.17 18.71 0.60
N TYR A 73 -0.88 17.93 1.41
CA TYR A 73 -0.91 18.08 2.86
C TYR A 73 0.04 17.12 3.59
N GLU A 74 0.62 16.14 2.90
CA GLU A 74 1.51 15.10 3.44
C GLU A 74 0.88 14.14 4.45
N LYS A 75 -0.28 14.49 4.98
CA LYS A 75 -1.07 13.73 5.93
C LYS A 75 -2.54 13.79 5.53
N VAL A 76 -3.20 12.64 5.50
CA VAL A 76 -4.63 12.50 5.17
C VAL A 76 -5.29 11.49 6.11
N GLU A 77 -6.47 11.83 6.61
CA GLU A 77 -7.30 10.90 7.38
C GLU A 77 -8.26 10.18 6.46
N THR A 78 -8.26 8.84 6.51
CA THR A 78 -9.11 8.01 5.65
C THR A 78 -9.41 6.66 6.29
N SER A 79 -10.14 5.79 5.59
CA SER A 79 -10.39 4.42 6.02
C SER A 79 -9.24 3.49 5.62
N LEU A 80 -8.98 2.44 6.42
CA LEU A 80 -7.93 1.46 6.17
C LEU A 80 -7.87 0.91 4.73
N PRO A 81 -8.97 0.43 4.12
CA PRO A 81 -8.90 -0.17 2.78
C PRO A 81 -8.57 0.86 1.70
N THR A 82 -9.01 2.11 1.89
CA THR A 82 -8.67 3.22 1.01
C THR A 82 -7.21 3.61 1.15
N ALA A 83 -6.69 3.71 2.39
CA ALA A 83 -5.28 3.97 2.67
C ALA A 83 -4.36 2.91 2.04
N ARG A 84 -4.71 1.62 2.16
CA ARG A 84 -3.96 0.51 1.51
C ARG A 84 -3.97 0.60 -0.01
N SER A 85 -5.06 1.06 -0.61
CA SER A 85 -5.13 1.27 -2.07
C SER A 85 -4.30 2.48 -2.50
N LEU A 86 -4.28 3.52 -1.66
CA LEU A 86 -3.54 4.76 -1.89
C LEU A 86 -2.02 4.54 -1.94
N THR A 87 -1.47 3.68 -1.07
CA THR A 87 -0.01 3.39 -1.02
C THR A 87 0.54 2.99 -2.39
N LYS A 88 -0.17 2.11 -3.11
CA LYS A 88 0.26 1.58 -4.41
C LYS A 88 0.36 2.68 -5.46
N LEU A 89 -0.65 3.56 -5.49
CA LEU A 89 -0.70 4.64 -6.47
C LEU A 89 0.33 5.73 -6.14
N LEU A 90 0.48 6.08 -4.86
CA LEU A 90 1.46 7.06 -4.41
C LEU A 90 2.90 6.59 -4.65
N ALA A 91 3.21 5.33 -4.34
CA ALA A 91 4.53 4.76 -4.58
C ALA A 91 4.91 4.82 -6.07
N LYS A 92 3.94 4.57 -6.97
CA LYS A 92 4.15 4.69 -8.42
C LYS A 92 4.53 6.11 -8.83
N LEU A 93 3.83 7.12 -8.31
CA LEU A 93 4.08 8.53 -8.61
C LEU A 93 5.43 9.00 -8.07
N ILE A 94 5.78 8.66 -6.83
CA ILE A 94 7.08 9.00 -6.24
C ILE A 94 8.21 8.32 -7.00
N THR A 95 8.01 7.08 -7.45
CA THR A 95 8.99 6.38 -8.29
C THR A 95 9.24 7.10 -9.61
N TRP A 96 8.20 7.63 -10.26
CA TRP A 96 8.36 8.47 -11.45
C TRP A 96 9.09 9.78 -11.15
N ALA A 97 8.77 10.43 -10.03
CA ALA A 97 9.48 11.62 -9.59
C ALA A 97 10.97 11.36 -9.36
N LYS A 98 11.30 10.25 -8.68
CA LYS A 98 12.68 9.81 -8.45
C LYS A 98 13.42 9.52 -9.75
N LYS A 99 12.79 8.87 -10.72
CA LYS A 99 13.40 8.61 -12.04
C LYS A 99 13.71 9.91 -12.78
N ALA A 100 12.77 10.85 -12.80
CA ALA A 100 12.95 12.15 -13.44
C ALA A 100 14.08 12.98 -12.79
N GLU A 101 14.31 12.78 -11.50
CA GLU A 101 15.38 13.46 -10.75
C GLU A 101 16.73 12.75 -10.88
N LYS A 102 16.77 11.45 -11.17
CA LYS A 102 18.01 10.73 -11.50
C LYS A 102 18.51 11.09 -12.90
N GLU A 103 17.60 11.15 -13.88
CA GLU A 103 17.91 11.41 -15.28
C GLU A 103 17.67 12.89 -15.63
N LYS A 104 18.31 13.81 -14.89
CA LYS A 104 18.10 15.27 -15.07
C LYS A 104 18.45 15.75 -16.47
N GLU A 105 19.46 15.15 -17.07
CA GLU A 105 19.99 15.50 -18.39
C GLU A 105 19.02 15.12 -19.51
N ASN A 106 18.24 14.04 -19.33
CA ASN A 106 17.28 13.61 -20.34
C ASN A 106 15.95 14.37 -20.21
N LYS A 107 15.86 15.49 -20.93
CA LYS A 107 14.68 16.35 -20.97
C LYS A 107 13.43 15.63 -21.49
N GLU A 108 13.58 14.70 -22.43
CA GLU A 108 12.47 13.97 -23.05
C GLU A 108 11.84 12.98 -22.08
N LEU A 109 12.66 12.17 -21.39
CA LEU A 109 12.21 11.23 -20.37
C LEU A 109 11.55 11.96 -19.20
N LYS A 110 12.14 13.08 -18.76
CA LYS A 110 11.51 13.96 -17.77
C LYS A 110 10.13 14.42 -18.24
N GLN A 111 10.01 14.95 -19.46
CA GLN A 111 8.72 15.41 -19.97
C GLN A 111 7.70 14.26 -20.10
N HIS A 112 8.12 13.08 -20.55
CA HIS A 112 7.28 11.89 -20.60
C HIS A 112 6.72 11.50 -19.23
N LEU A 113 7.56 11.50 -18.18
CA LEU A 113 7.15 11.19 -16.81
C LEU A 113 6.17 12.22 -16.26
N TYR A 114 6.36 13.51 -16.57
CA TYR A 114 5.40 14.56 -16.23
C TYR A 114 4.04 14.33 -16.89
N ARG A 115 4.01 13.95 -18.18
CA ARG A 115 2.76 13.61 -18.90
C ARG A 115 2.07 12.40 -18.29
N LEU A 116 2.82 11.38 -17.89
CA LEU A 116 2.26 10.20 -17.20
C LEU A 116 1.63 10.57 -15.85
N ALA A 117 2.33 11.35 -15.04
CA ALA A 117 1.83 11.81 -13.74
C ALA A 117 0.59 12.70 -13.89
N LEU A 118 0.55 13.56 -14.90
CA LEU A 118 -0.61 14.41 -15.21
C LEU A 118 -1.91 13.62 -15.39
N ARG A 119 -1.87 12.37 -15.91
CA ARG A 119 -3.06 11.51 -16.05
C ARG A 119 -3.78 11.23 -14.74
N TYR A 120 -3.06 11.27 -13.62
CA TYR A 120 -3.59 11.00 -12.28
C TYR A 120 -3.86 12.28 -11.50
N LEU A 121 -3.04 13.30 -11.75
CA LEU A 121 -3.03 14.57 -11.03
C LEU A 121 -3.82 15.67 -11.75
N VAL A 122 -4.72 15.32 -12.68
CA VAL A 122 -5.52 16.30 -13.42
C VAL A 122 -6.28 17.18 -12.43
N ASN A 123 -5.97 18.47 -12.50
CA ASN A 123 -6.32 19.50 -11.55
C ASN A 123 -7.84 19.61 -11.35
N LYS A 124 -8.36 19.15 -10.20
CA LYS A 124 -9.76 19.40 -9.77
C LYS A 124 -9.91 20.18 -8.48
N LYS A 125 -8.81 20.56 -7.81
CA LYS A 125 -8.88 21.40 -6.62
C LYS A 125 -8.42 22.82 -6.95
N LYS A 126 -9.40 23.67 -7.26
CA LYS A 126 -9.31 25.09 -6.88
C LYS A 126 -9.35 25.11 -5.34
N MET A 127 -8.20 24.96 -4.69
CA MET A 127 -8.09 25.36 -3.29
C MET A 127 -7.90 26.87 -3.30
N GLU A 128 -9.02 27.60 -3.39
CA GLU A 128 -9.06 29.00 -2.98
C GLU A 128 -8.96 29.00 -1.45
N VAL A 129 -7.74 28.95 -0.93
CA VAL A 129 -7.53 29.28 0.48
C VAL A 129 -7.80 30.76 0.63
N LYS A 130 -8.90 31.10 1.31
CA LYS A 130 -9.16 32.44 1.87
C LYS A 130 -8.11 32.73 2.94
N GLN A 131 -6.89 33.07 2.56
CA GLN A 131 -5.93 33.73 3.44
C GLN A 131 -5.30 34.91 2.73
N LYS A 132 -5.20 36.02 3.47
CA LYS A 132 -5.10 37.39 2.99
C LYS A 132 -3.76 37.77 2.35
N ASN A 133 -2.79 36.87 2.18
CA ASN A 133 -1.54 37.15 1.47
C ASN A 133 -1.00 35.90 0.74
N ARG A 134 -1.22 35.89 -0.59
CA ARG A 134 -0.64 35.02 -1.63
C ARG A 134 -1.11 33.55 -1.67
N PRO A 135 -2.08 33.19 -2.54
CA PRO A 135 -2.34 31.80 -2.86
C PRO A 135 -1.20 31.28 -3.74
N GLU A 136 -0.25 30.56 -3.17
CA GLU A 136 0.63 29.73 -4.00
C GLU A 136 -0.23 28.65 -4.63
N LYS A 137 -0.52 28.80 -5.93
CA LYS A 137 -0.91 27.69 -6.80
C LYS A 137 0.29 26.76 -6.92
N THR A 138 0.64 26.05 -5.86
CA THR A 138 1.58 24.94 -5.95
C THR A 138 0.88 23.89 -6.80
N LYS A 139 1.26 23.83 -8.08
CA LYS A 139 0.86 22.73 -8.94
C LYS A 139 1.30 21.47 -8.19
N VAL A 140 0.37 20.59 -7.85
CA VAL A 140 0.64 19.30 -7.16
C VAL A 140 1.82 18.56 -7.81
N LEU A 141 1.93 18.70 -9.13
CA LEU A 141 3.01 18.21 -9.96
C LEU A 141 4.38 18.80 -9.59
N ASP A 142 4.46 20.10 -9.38
CA ASP A 142 5.71 20.77 -9.01
C ASP A 142 6.17 20.28 -7.64
N LYS A 143 5.27 20.17 -6.66
CA LYS A 143 5.59 19.61 -5.34
C LYS A 143 6.10 18.17 -5.45
N LEU A 144 5.42 17.34 -6.23
CA LEU A 144 5.81 15.94 -6.45
C LEU A 144 7.22 15.81 -7.03
N PHE A 145 7.53 16.54 -8.11
CA PHE A 145 8.80 16.38 -8.81
C PHE A 145 9.95 17.18 -8.19
N LYS A 146 9.71 18.38 -7.66
CA LYS A 146 10.77 19.25 -7.11
C LYS A 146 11.12 18.91 -5.66
N GLU A 147 10.12 18.59 -4.82
CA GLU A 147 10.31 18.37 -3.39
C GLU A 147 10.37 16.87 -3.08
N LEU A 148 9.29 16.12 -3.37
CA LEU A 148 9.22 14.70 -2.99
C LEU A 148 10.22 13.83 -3.76
N GLY A 149 10.45 14.16 -5.04
CA GLY A 149 11.48 13.50 -5.85
C GLY A 149 12.87 13.58 -5.23
N LYS A 150 13.23 14.73 -4.65
CA LYS A 150 14.50 14.94 -3.92
C LYS A 150 14.50 14.26 -2.55
N LYS A 151 13.42 14.42 -1.79
CA LYS A 151 13.28 13.86 -0.43
C LYS A 151 13.49 12.34 -0.39
N TYR A 152 13.07 11.61 -1.42
CA TYR A 152 13.11 10.14 -1.44
C TYR A 152 14.15 9.54 -2.38
N GLN A 153 15.20 10.28 -2.77
CA GLN A 153 16.25 9.76 -3.65
C GLN A 153 16.96 8.53 -3.07
N ASP A 154 17.31 8.57 -1.79
CA ASP A 154 18.08 7.50 -1.15
C ASP A 154 17.19 6.32 -0.72
N ARG A 155 15.88 6.55 -0.61
CA ARG A 155 14.92 5.54 -0.15
C ARG A 155 14.47 4.63 -1.30
N PRO A 156 14.66 3.29 -1.23
CA PRO A 156 14.22 2.38 -2.29
C PRO A 156 12.70 2.10 -2.29
N GLY A 157 12.01 2.29 -1.17
CA GLY A 157 10.58 2.05 -1.05
C GLY A 157 10.00 2.44 0.32
N GLY A 158 8.70 2.19 0.52
CA GLY A 158 8.04 2.49 1.80
C GLY A 158 7.86 3.99 2.04
N TYR A 159 7.35 4.72 1.05
CA TYR A 159 7.21 6.18 1.10
C TYR A 159 6.06 6.69 1.98
N SER A 160 5.21 5.79 2.46
CA SER A 160 4.02 6.14 3.24
C SER A 160 3.90 5.25 4.46
N ARG A 161 3.31 5.83 5.50
CA ARG A 161 3.02 5.21 6.78
C ARG A 161 1.51 5.27 7.03
N ILE A 162 0.98 4.18 7.57
CA ILE A 162 -0.43 4.01 7.89
C ILE A 162 -0.52 3.82 9.40
N VAL A 163 -1.09 4.79 10.11
CA VAL A 163 -1.31 4.74 11.56
C VAL A 163 -2.80 4.53 11.81
N LYS A 164 -3.16 3.43 12.48
CA LYS A 164 -4.56 3.16 12.85
C LYS A 164 -4.96 4.04 14.02
N LEU A 165 -6.12 4.69 13.93
CA LEU A 165 -6.66 5.51 15.02
C LEU A 165 -7.70 4.76 15.84
N GLY A 166 -8.61 4.04 15.18
CA GLY A 166 -9.74 3.38 15.82
C GLY A 166 -10.96 3.39 14.92
N LEU A 167 -12.08 2.87 15.44
CA LEU A 167 -13.33 2.81 14.68
C LEU A 167 -13.99 4.19 14.63
N ARG A 168 -14.66 4.49 13.52
CA ARG A 168 -15.49 5.68 13.38
C ARG A 168 -16.84 5.44 14.05
N ASN A 169 -17.33 6.44 14.77
CA ASN A 169 -18.66 6.43 15.36
C ASN A 169 -19.72 6.40 14.24
N GLY A 170 -20.69 5.49 14.34
CA GLY A 170 -21.75 5.30 13.35
C GLY A 170 -21.54 4.07 12.48
N ASP A 171 -20.65 4.14 11.48
CA ASP A 171 -20.47 3.06 10.49
C ASP A 171 -19.39 2.04 10.86
N SER A 172 -18.81 2.14 12.06
CA SER A 172 -17.76 1.25 12.59
C SER A 172 -16.59 1.03 11.63
N SER A 173 -16.32 1.98 10.74
CA SER A 173 -15.22 1.87 9.79
C SER A 173 -13.91 2.25 10.46
N LEU A 174 -12.85 1.46 10.26
CA LEU A 174 -11.54 1.73 10.84
C LEU A 174 -10.89 2.98 10.20
N ARG A 175 -10.77 4.06 10.99
CA ARG A 175 -10.06 5.28 10.62
C ARG A 175 -8.56 5.13 10.80
N VAL A 176 -7.85 5.80 9.91
CA VAL A 176 -6.42 5.72 9.75
C VAL A 176 -5.88 7.07 9.34
N ILE A 177 -4.75 7.46 9.91
CA ILE A 177 -3.90 8.52 9.40
C ILE A 177 -2.94 7.90 8.38
N PHE A 178 -3.04 8.37 7.15
CA PHE A 178 -2.04 8.14 6.12
C PHE A 178 -1.06 9.30 6.14
N ALA A 179 0.23 9.03 6.25
CA ALA A 179 1.28 10.05 6.25
C ALA A 179 2.41 9.68 5.29
N LEU A 180 2.99 10.68 4.63
CA LEU A 180 4.28 10.56 3.94
C LEU A 180 5.40 10.45 4.99
N CYS A 181 6.41 9.61 4.70
CA CYS A 181 7.56 9.40 5.58
C CYS A 181 8.64 10.48 5.46
#